data_AF-A0A7S0UA23-F1
#
_entry.id   AF-A0A7S0UA23-F1
#
_cell.length_a   1.000
_cell.length_b   1.000
_cell.length_c   1.000
_cell.angle_alpha   90.00
_cell.angle_beta   90.00
_cell.angle_gamma   90.00
#
_symmetry.space_group_name_H-M   'P 1'
#
loop_
_entity.id
_entity.type
_entity.pdbx_description
1 polymer ?
#
loop_
_entity_poly.entity_id
_entity_poly.type
_entity_poly.pdbx_seq_one_letter_code
_entity_poly.pdbx_strand_id
1 'polypeptide(L)'
;EEEEEEEEEEEEEEEEIEWEDAIKRHTAKHSTRALRQLCSRPFVYMSALADEACKCCMTCEEVYQALEFLHDLGYVIFYGKSAREEDLRKVVFTRPQWIIDAIKYVIHERENNYLNGEMRRLHDEIGKNGLAQQLKALQERGRLCSRLLRSWLWKHLSFAEQDALVPLMKAFQLMHETHLSRPRAPAGAAVGCPAGD
;
A
#
# COMPACT_ATOMS: atom_id res chain seq x y z
N GLU A 1 -30.40 3.39 -36.03
CA GLU A 1 -29.48 2.34 -35.56
C GLU A 1 -28.14 2.99 -35.23
N GLU A 2 -27.13 3.12 -36.11
CA GLU A 2 -25.85 3.77 -35.70
C GLU A 2 -25.98 5.23 -35.22
N GLU A 3 -26.78 6.08 -35.90
CA GLU A 3 -27.02 7.48 -35.46
C GLU A 3 -27.90 7.58 -34.20
N GLU A 4 -28.73 6.58 -33.91
CA GLU A 4 -29.57 6.56 -32.69
C GLU A 4 -28.77 6.03 -31.49
N GLU A 5 -27.84 5.10 -31.71
CA GLU A 5 -26.90 4.62 -30.69
C GLU A 5 -25.90 5.71 -30.28
N GLU A 6 -25.42 6.53 -31.23
CA GLU A 6 -24.54 7.67 -30.92
C GLU A 6 -25.26 8.78 -30.13
N GLU A 7 -26.55 9.07 -30.42
CA GLU A 7 -27.35 10.04 -29.66
C GLU A 7 -27.65 9.53 -28.23
N GLU A 8 -27.93 8.23 -28.05
CA GLU A 8 -28.14 7.64 -26.72
C GLU A 8 -26.86 7.64 -25.87
N GLU A 9 -25.69 7.38 -26.45
CA GLU A 9 -24.40 7.45 -25.74
C GLU A 9 -24.06 8.89 -25.30
N GLU A 10 -24.33 9.90 -26.13
CA GLU A 10 -24.12 11.31 -25.76
C GLU A 10 -25.05 11.76 -24.62
N GLU A 11 -26.32 11.33 -24.62
CA GLU A 11 -27.26 11.63 -23.52
C GLU A 11 -26.82 10.96 -22.20
N GLU A 12 -26.34 9.72 -22.23
CA GLU A 12 -25.82 9.02 -21.04
C GLU A 12 -24.58 9.73 -20.46
N GLU A 13 -23.65 10.18 -21.32
CA GLU A 13 -22.46 10.94 -20.89
C GLU A 13 -22.85 12.28 -20.25
N GLU A 14 -23.82 13.01 -20.81
CA GLU A 14 -24.32 14.26 -20.23
C GLU A 14 -24.97 14.03 -18.86
N GLU A 15 -25.79 12.99 -18.71
CA GLU A 15 -26.41 12.62 -17.43
C GLU A 15 -25.36 12.27 -16.36
N GLU A 16 -24.31 11.52 -16.74
CA GLU A 16 -23.20 11.19 -15.82
C GLU A 16 -22.48 12.46 -15.33
N ILE A 17 -22.16 13.38 -16.25
CA ILE A 17 -21.51 14.65 -15.92
C ILE A 17 -22.37 15.48 -14.96
N GLU A 18 -23.68 15.59 -15.22
CA GLU A 18 -24.60 16.31 -14.34
C GLU A 18 -24.68 15.70 -12.94
N TRP A 19 -24.73 14.36 -12.87
CA TRP A 19 -24.75 13.63 -11.61
C TRP A 19 -23.46 13.81 -10.82
N GLU A 20 -22.30 13.72 -11.46
CA GLU A 20 -21.01 13.99 -10.82
C GLU A 20 -20.94 15.40 -10.25
N ASP A 21 -21.40 16.39 -11.01
CA ASP A 21 -21.40 17.79 -10.60
C ASP A 21 -22.39 18.06 -9.47
N ALA A 22 -23.53 17.36 -9.44
CA ALA A 22 -24.45 17.37 -8.32
C ALA A 22 -23.79 16.80 -7.05
N ILE A 23 -23.05 15.69 -7.16
CA ILE A 23 -22.30 15.10 -6.05
C ILE A 23 -21.21 16.06 -5.57
N LYS A 24 -20.38 16.59 -6.47
CA LYS A 24 -19.30 17.54 -6.13
C LYS A 24 -19.86 18.74 -5.36
N ARG A 25 -21.00 19.30 -5.79
CA ARG A 25 -21.70 20.40 -5.09
C ARG A 25 -22.23 19.96 -3.73
N HIS A 26 -22.86 18.80 -3.65
CA HIS A 26 -23.37 18.25 -2.38
C HIS A 26 -22.23 18.04 -1.37
N THR A 27 -21.17 17.35 -1.77
CA THR A 27 -19.99 17.12 -0.94
C THR A 27 -19.35 18.44 -0.52
N ALA A 28 -19.19 19.42 -1.41
CA ALA A 28 -18.62 20.72 -1.06
C ALA A 28 -19.46 21.49 -0.02
N LYS A 29 -20.78 21.31 -0.04
CA LYS A 29 -21.72 21.93 0.89
C LYS A 29 -21.74 21.23 2.26
N HIS A 30 -21.62 19.91 2.28
CA HIS A 30 -21.83 19.08 3.47
C HIS A 30 -20.56 18.54 4.12
N SER A 31 -19.40 18.63 3.45
CA SER A 31 -18.12 18.21 4.00
C SER A 31 -17.18 19.39 4.25
N THR A 32 -16.42 19.32 5.35
CA THR A 32 -15.36 20.29 5.58
C THR A 32 -14.24 20.14 4.56
N ARG A 33 -13.48 21.21 4.33
CA ARG A 33 -12.27 21.16 3.50
C ARG A 33 -11.26 20.16 4.05
N ALA A 34 -11.12 20.08 5.37
CA ALA A 34 -10.19 19.16 6.01
C ALA A 34 -10.60 17.69 5.82
N LEU A 35 -11.91 17.36 5.86
CA LEU A 35 -12.37 16.00 5.58
C LEU A 35 -12.00 15.57 4.17
N ARG A 36 -12.30 16.43 3.18
CA ARG A 36 -11.93 16.18 1.77
C ARG A 36 -10.43 16.01 1.58
N GLN A 37 -9.62 16.83 2.26
CA GLN A 37 -8.17 16.70 2.23
C GLN A 37 -7.70 15.37 2.82
N LEU A 38 -8.26 14.94 3.95
CA LEU A 38 -7.97 13.62 4.51
C LEU A 38 -8.31 12.50 3.51
N CYS A 39 -9.52 12.49 2.94
CA CYS A 39 -9.93 11.46 1.99
C CYS A 39 -9.09 11.45 0.70
N SER A 40 -8.44 12.56 0.34
CA SER A 40 -7.56 12.63 -0.83
C SER A 40 -6.17 11.97 -0.64
N ARG A 41 -5.80 11.68 0.61
CA ARG A 41 -4.53 11.02 0.95
C ARG A 41 -4.55 9.54 0.56
N PRO A 42 -3.40 8.88 0.42
CA PRO A 42 -3.36 7.44 0.17
C PRO A 42 -3.90 6.60 1.34
N PHE A 43 -3.63 7.06 2.56
CA PHE A 43 -4.15 6.50 3.79
C PHE A 43 -4.37 7.59 4.83
N VAL A 44 -5.23 7.31 5.81
CA VAL A 44 -5.54 8.18 6.94
C VAL A 44 -5.63 7.39 8.23
N TYR A 45 -5.31 8.03 9.34
CA TYR A 45 -5.60 7.46 10.66
C TYR A 45 -7.08 7.59 10.97
N MET A 46 -7.68 6.52 11.49
CA MET A 46 -9.10 6.44 11.83
C MET A 46 -9.51 7.54 12.82
N SER A 47 -8.66 7.88 13.79
CA SER A 47 -8.93 8.97 14.75
C SER A 47 -9.09 10.32 14.05
N ALA A 48 -8.14 10.69 13.18
CA ALA A 48 -8.19 11.95 12.45
C ALA A 48 -9.39 12.01 11.49
N LEU A 49 -9.74 10.89 10.86
CA LEU A 49 -10.90 10.79 9.99
C LEU A 49 -12.21 10.97 10.78
N ALA A 50 -12.35 10.27 11.91
CA ALA A 50 -13.52 10.37 12.78
C ALA A 50 -13.68 11.78 13.36
N ASP A 51 -12.59 12.39 13.85
CA ASP A 51 -12.62 13.75 14.41
C ASP A 51 -13.13 14.79 13.40
N GLU A 52 -12.77 14.63 12.13
CA GLU A 52 -13.18 15.55 11.08
C GLU A 52 -14.57 15.24 10.53
N ALA A 53 -14.97 13.97 10.46
CA ALA A 53 -16.32 13.54 10.10
C ALA A 53 -17.36 13.97 11.16
N CYS A 54 -16.98 13.97 12.45
CA CYS A 54 -17.81 14.52 13.53
C CYS A 54 -18.19 15.99 13.32
N LYS A 55 -17.31 16.78 12.68
CA LYS A 55 -17.61 18.17 12.33
C LYS A 55 -18.61 18.31 11.18
N CYS A 56 -18.86 17.21 10.46
CA CYS A 56 -19.86 17.08 9.40
C CYS A 56 -21.13 16.37 9.88
N CYS A 57 -21.39 16.37 11.20
CA CYS A 57 -22.55 15.75 11.84
C CYS A 57 -22.62 14.21 11.73
N MET A 58 -21.51 13.53 11.44
CA MET A 58 -21.45 12.06 11.54
C MET A 58 -21.01 11.64 12.94
N THR A 59 -21.67 10.64 13.51
CA THR A 59 -21.19 9.96 14.72
C THR A 59 -20.03 9.03 14.38
N CYS A 60 -19.21 8.67 15.38
CA CYS A 60 -18.15 7.69 15.17
C CYS A 60 -18.69 6.37 14.59
N GLU A 61 -19.85 5.89 15.06
CA GLU A 61 -20.48 4.65 14.59
C GLU A 61 -20.87 4.74 13.12
N GLU A 62 -21.48 5.86 12.68
CA GLU A 62 -21.80 6.09 11.27
C GLU A 62 -20.54 6.12 10.39
N VAL A 63 -19.42 6.65 10.90
CA VAL A 63 -18.14 6.60 10.19
C VAL A 63 -17.65 5.17 10.03
N TYR A 64 -17.72 4.34 11.08
CA TYR A 64 -17.33 2.92 10.98
C TYR A 64 -18.22 2.16 9.98
N GLN A 65 -19.54 2.34 10.04
CA GLN A 65 -20.48 1.69 9.12
C GLN A 65 -20.26 2.13 7.67
N ALA A 66 -20.02 3.43 7.44
CA ALA A 66 -19.70 3.93 6.11
C ALA A 66 -18.39 3.34 5.58
N LEU A 67 -17.38 3.17 6.43
CA LEU A 67 -16.11 2.56 6.03
C LEU A 67 -16.22 1.06 5.75
N GLU A 68 -17.02 0.33 6.52
CA GLU A 68 -17.31 -1.09 6.24
C GLU A 68 -18.03 -1.23 4.89
N PHE A 69 -19.05 -0.41 4.65
CA PHE A 69 -19.75 -0.37 3.37
C PHE A 69 -18.82 -0.03 2.19
N LEU A 70 -18.01 1.02 2.31
CA LEU A 70 -17.04 1.42 1.28
C LEU A 70 -15.94 0.37 1.08
N HIS A 71 -15.60 -0.40 2.13
CA HIS A 71 -14.65 -1.48 2.05
C HIS A 71 -15.20 -2.65 1.23
N ASP A 72 -16.45 -3.03 1.47
CA ASP A 72 -17.12 -4.10 0.73
C ASP A 72 -17.24 -3.77 -0.77
N LEU A 73 -17.41 -2.49 -1.10
CA LEU A 73 -17.40 -2.00 -2.49
C LEU A 73 -16.00 -1.88 -3.10
N GLY A 74 -14.94 -2.04 -2.30
CA GLY A 74 -13.56 -1.92 -2.76
C GLY A 74 -13.07 -0.48 -2.96
N TYR A 75 -13.83 0.54 -2.55
CA TYR A 75 -13.40 1.94 -2.62
C TYR A 75 -12.33 2.28 -1.59
N VAL A 76 -12.34 1.61 -0.44
CA VAL A 76 -11.33 1.75 0.61
C VAL A 76 -10.88 0.38 1.11
N ILE A 77 -9.72 0.32 1.78
CA ILE A 77 -9.32 -0.86 2.55
C ILE A 77 -9.34 -0.50 4.02
N PHE A 78 -10.22 -1.17 4.76
CA PHE A 78 -10.41 -0.95 6.18
C PHE A 78 -10.54 -2.29 6.91
N TYR A 79 -9.57 -2.58 7.78
CA TYR A 79 -9.56 -3.85 8.52
C TYR A 79 -10.38 -3.81 9.82
N GLY A 80 -10.83 -2.61 10.24
CA GLY A 80 -11.67 -2.44 11.41
C GLY A 80 -11.13 -3.10 12.68
N LYS A 81 -12.05 -3.51 13.56
CA LYS A 81 -11.71 -4.13 14.86
C LYS A 81 -11.24 -5.58 14.73
N SER A 82 -11.48 -6.22 13.58
CA SER A 82 -11.17 -7.64 13.33
C SER A 82 -9.73 -7.87 12.86
N ALA A 83 -8.99 -6.82 12.49
CA ALA A 83 -7.58 -6.92 12.10
C ALA A 83 -6.75 -7.63 13.19
N ARG A 84 -5.82 -8.51 12.80
CA ARG A 84 -4.90 -9.13 13.77
C ARG A 84 -3.79 -8.16 14.17
N GLU A 85 -3.36 -7.33 13.23
CA GLU A 85 -2.35 -6.30 13.39
C GLU A 85 -2.95 -5.01 13.95
N GLU A 86 -2.48 -4.58 15.13
CA GLU A 86 -2.98 -3.37 15.80
C GLU A 86 -2.80 -2.10 14.95
N ASP A 87 -1.71 -2.04 14.18
CA ASP A 87 -1.41 -0.92 13.29
C ASP A 87 -2.46 -0.76 12.19
N LEU A 88 -3.00 -1.87 11.66
CA LEU A 88 -4.02 -1.83 10.61
C LEU A 88 -5.41 -1.43 11.12
N ARG A 89 -5.70 -1.68 12.40
CA ARG A 89 -6.98 -1.23 13.01
C ARG A 89 -7.13 0.28 13.04
N LYS A 90 -6.00 1.00 13.04
CA LYS A 90 -5.93 2.45 13.20
C LYS A 90 -5.87 3.19 11.86
N VAL A 91 -5.81 2.48 10.74
CA VAL A 91 -5.56 3.05 9.42
C VAL A 91 -6.66 2.66 8.44
N VAL A 92 -7.08 3.62 7.63
CA VAL A 92 -7.94 3.43 6.47
C VAL A 92 -7.12 3.75 5.23
N PHE A 93 -7.07 2.84 4.26
CA PHE A 93 -6.46 3.11 2.96
C PHE A 93 -7.54 3.62 2.02
N THR A 94 -7.55 4.93 1.80
CA THR A 94 -8.56 5.65 1.01
C THR A 94 -8.30 5.60 -0.49
N ARG A 95 -7.11 5.14 -0.91
CA ARG A 95 -6.77 4.95 -2.32
C ARG A 95 -6.19 3.55 -2.57
N PRO A 96 -7.02 2.55 -2.86
CA PRO A 96 -6.57 1.20 -3.18
C PRO A 96 -5.53 1.14 -4.31
N GLN A 97 -5.68 1.97 -5.35
CA GLN A 97 -4.73 2.04 -6.46
C GLN A 97 -3.30 2.41 -6.01
N TRP A 98 -3.15 3.25 -4.98
CA TRP A 98 -1.84 3.60 -4.44
C TRP A 98 -1.11 2.39 -3.84
N ILE A 99 -1.85 1.44 -3.28
CA ILE A 99 -1.28 0.19 -2.76
C ILE A 99 -0.76 -0.66 -3.91
N ILE A 100 -1.54 -0.79 -4.99
CA ILE A 100 -1.13 -1.51 -6.21
C ILE A 100 0.16 -0.88 -6.76
N ASP A 101 0.20 0.44 -6.82
CA ASP A 101 1.38 1.19 -7.26
C ASP A 101 2.59 0.96 -6.37
N ALA A 102 2.43 0.79 -5.06
CA ALA A 102 3.54 0.45 -4.18
C ALA A 102 4.00 -1.01 -4.32
N ILE A 103 3.05 -1.95 -4.49
CA ILE A 103 3.33 -3.38 -4.56
C ILE A 103 4.03 -3.76 -5.88
N LYS A 104 3.71 -3.09 -7.00
CA LYS A 104 4.33 -3.40 -8.30
C LYS A 104 5.86 -3.27 -8.31
N TYR A 105 6.43 -2.44 -7.43
CA TYR A 105 7.88 -2.32 -7.28
C TYR A 105 8.51 -3.48 -6.52
N VAL A 106 7.72 -4.22 -5.74
CA VAL A 106 8.19 -5.33 -4.89
C VAL A 106 7.90 -6.68 -5.54
N ILE A 107 6.71 -6.83 -6.12
CA ILE A 107 6.27 -8.05 -6.80
C ILE A 107 6.27 -7.76 -8.29
N HIS A 108 7.34 -8.17 -8.97
CA HIS A 108 7.43 -8.12 -10.41
C HIS A 108 8.14 -9.37 -10.93
N GLU A 109 7.90 -9.72 -12.19
CA GLU A 109 8.46 -10.92 -12.78
C GLU A 109 10.01 -10.94 -12.73
N ARG A 110 10.54 -12.17 -12.72
CA ARG A 110 11.98 -12.44 -12.78
C ARG A 110 12.60 -11.95 -14.09
N GLU A 111 11.83 -11.96 -15.17
CA GLU A 111 12.34 -11.69 -16.51
C GLU A 111 12.22 -10.21 -16.88
N ASN A 112 13.36 -9.60 -17.24
CA ASN A 112 13.46 -8.17 -17.59
C ASN A 112 12.65 -7.77 -18.85
N ASN A 113 12.14 -8.76 -19.59
CA ASN A 113 11.41 -8.54 -20.84
C ASN A 113 10.00 -7.98 -20.63
N TYR A 114 9.43 -8.17 -19.44
CA TYR A 114 8.11 -7.67 -19.06
C TYR A 114 8.17 -6.42 -18.17
N LEU A 115 9.38 -5.94 -17.84
CA LEU A 115 9.54 -4.69 -17.11
C LEU A 115 9.27 -3.51 -18.02
N ASN A 116 8.40 -2.61 -17.57
CA ASN A 116 8.25 -1.31 -18.20
C ASN A 116 9.56 -0.49 -18.09
N GLY A 117 9.66 0.57 -18.88
CA GLY A 117 10.88 1.39 -18.92
C GLY A 117 11.24 2.04 -17.58
N GLU A 118 10.25 2.31 -16.72
CA GLU A 118 10.44 2.85 -15.39
C GLU A 118 11.15 1.84 -14.47
N MET A 119 10.66 0.61 -14.41
CA MET A 119 11.21 -0.47 -13.59
C MET A 119 12.63 -0.84 -14.02
N ARG A 120 12.90 -0.83 -15.33
CA ARG A 120 14.26 -1.07 -15.85
C ARG A 120 15.24 -0.01 -15.37
N ARG A 121 14.86 1.27 -15.42
CA ARG A 121 15.69 2.39 -14.92
C ARG A 121 15.96 2.24 -13.42
N LEU A 122 14.95 1.87 -12.64
CA LEU A 122 15.10 1.64 -11.21
C LEU A 122 16.09 0.48 -10.93
N HIS A 123 15.99 -0.62 -11.66
CA HIS A 123 16.93 -1.75 -11.53
C HIS A 123 18.36 -1.36 -11.86
N ASP A 124 18.57 -0.61 -12.95
CA ASP A 124 19.89 -0.09 -13.33
C ASP A 124 20.48 0.81 -12.23
N GLU A 125 19.65 1.66 -11.62
CA GLU A 125 20.03 2.54 -10.53
C GLU A 125 20.42 1.74 -9.28
N ILE A 126 19.62 0.75 -8.88
CA ILE A 126 19.91 -0.17 -7.77
C ILE A 126 21.25 -0.91 -8.00
N GLY A 127 21.49 -1.33 -9.24
CA GLY A 127 22.74 -1.98 -9.65
C GLY A 127 23.95 -1.05 -9.49
N LYS A 128 23.86 0.18 -9.99
CA LYS A 128 24.91 1.21 -9.87
C LYS A 128 25.23 1.58 -8.42
N ASN A 129 24.26 1.44 -7.52
CA ASN A 129 24.41 1.76 -6.10
C ASN A 129 24.82 0.56 -5.24
N GLY A 130 25.31 -0.52 -5.86
CA GLY A 130 25.92 -1.66 -5.14
C GLY A 130 24.91 -2.64 -4.52
N LEU A 131 23.62 -2.56 -4.87
CA LEU A 131 22.59 -3.45 -4.35
C LEU A 131 22.18 -4.55 -5.35
N ALA A 132 22.95 -4.76 -6.42
CA ALA A 132 22.72 -5.81 -7.42
C ALA A 132 22.52 -7.20 -6.78
N GLN A 133 23.29 -7.53 -5.74
CA GLN A 133 23.13 -8.81 -5.03
C GLN A 133 21.80 -8.92 -4.27
N GLN A 134 21.31 -7.81 -3.71
CA GLN A 134 20.03 -7.79 -2.99
C GLN A 134 18.86 -7.88 -3.96
N LEU A 135 18.95 -7.17 -5.08
CA LEU A 135 17.96 -7.27 -6.16
C LEU A 135 17.90 -8.69 -6.73
N LYS A 136 19.07 -9.32 -6.95
CA LYS A 136 19.15 -10.72 -7.35
C LYS A 136 18.54 -11.67 -6.31
N ALA A 137 18.77 -11.41 -5.01
CA ALA A 137 18.17 -12.21 -3.94
C ALA A 137 16.64 -12.08 -3.88
N LEU A 138 16.10 -10.89 -4.18
CA LEU A 138 14.67 -10.69 -4.34
C LEU A 138 14.14 -11.49 -5.53
N GLN A 139 14.75 -11.34 -6.71
CA GLN A 139 14.33 -12.03 -7.93
C GLN A 139 14.42 -13.56 -7.79
N GLU A 140 15.53 -14.09 -7.29
CA GLU A 140 15.77 -15.53 -7.23
C GLU A 140 15.13 -16.21 -6.02
N ARG A 141 14.98 -15.52 -4.89
CA ARG A 141 14.59 -16.18 -3.62
C ARG A 141 13.43 -15.51 -2.90
N GLY A 142 12.86 -14.44 -3.46
CA GLY A 142 11.85 -13.63 -2.78
C GLY A 142 12.38 -12.94 -1.52
N ARG A 143 13.71 -12.78 -1.38
CA ARG A 143 14.32 -12.22 -0.17
C ARG A 143 14.58 -10.73 -0.34
N LEU A 144 13.86 -9.94 0.45
CA LEU A 144 13.95 -8.50 0.49
C LEU A 144 14.57 -8.04 1.80
N CYS A 145 15.56 -7.15 1.74
CA CYS A 145 16.04 -6.47 2.94
C CYS A 145 15.38 -5.10 3.08
N SER A 146 15.23 -4.62 4.32
CA SER A 146 14.60 -3.33 4.61
C SER A 146 15.24 -2.16 3.85
N ARG A 147 16.57 -2.19 3.65
CA ARG A 147 17.29 -1.16 2.88
C ARG A 147 16.88 -1.13 1.40
N LEU A 148 16.79 -2.28 0.73
CA LEU A 148 16.35 -2.35 -0.66
C LEU A 148 14.90 -1.86 -0.79
N LEU A 149 14.02 -2.29 0.13
CA LEU A 149 12.62 -1.87 0.13
C LEU A 149 12.49 -0.36 0.33
N ARG A 150 12.96 0.15 1.46
CA ARG A 150 12.66 1.52 1.93
C ARG A 150 13.52 2.59 1.26
N SER A 151 14.75 2.27 0.88
CA SER A 151 15.66 3.26 0.29
C SER A 151 15.64 3.24 -1.24
N TRP A 152 15.06 2.23 -1.88
CA TRP A 152 15.09 2.09 -3.34
C TRP A 152 13.72 1.81 -3.95
N LEU A 153 13.11 0.66 -3.64
CA LEU A 153 11.83 0.27 -4.25
C LEU A 153 10.73 1.29 -3.91
N TRP A 154 10.73 1.78 -2.68
CA TRP A 154 9.81 2.79 -2.18
C TRP A 154 10.47 4.16 -1.96
N LYS A 155 11.50 4.49 -2.74
CA LYS A 155 12.21 5.78 -2.60
C LYS A 155 11.31 7.01 -2.75
N HIS A 156 10.20 6.86 -3.47
CA HIS A 156 9.23 7.93 -3.72
C HIS A 156 8.17 8.05 -2.61
N LEU A 157 8.10 7.07 -1.71
CA LEU A 157 7.16 7.06 -0.57
C LEU A 157 7.83 7.68 0.65
N SER A 158 7.07 8.48 1.38
CA SER A 158 7.45 8.99 2.69
C SER A 158 7.60 7.86 3.71
N PHE A 159 8.32 8.13 4.80
CA PHE A 159 8.51 7.14 5.87
C PHE A 159 7.18 6.65 6.46
N ALA A 160 6.21 7.54 6.67
CA ALA A 160 4.89 7.20 7.19
C ALA A 160 4.10 6.29 6.24
N GLU A 161 4.21 6.52 4.93
CA GLU A 161 3.62 5.67 3.90
C GLU A 161 4.23 4.27 3.89
N GLN A 162 5.56 4.18 3.98
CA GLN A 162 6.24 2.89 4.05
C GLN A 162 5.85 2.11 5.31
N ASP A 163 5.71 2.79 6.45
CA ASP A 163 5.29 2.17 7.71
C ASP A 163 3.85 1.68 7.68
N ALA A 164 2.94 2.37 6.98
CA ALA A 164 1.58 1.89 6.78
C ALA A 164 1.52 0.67 5.82
N LEU A 165 2.38 0.62 4.80
CA LEU A 165 2.38 -0.45 3.80
C LEU A 165 2.94 -1.77 4.31
N VAL A 166 3.93 -1.76 5.21
CA VAL A 166 4.54 -3.02 5.68
C VAL A 166 3.53 -3.94 6.38
N PRO A 167 2.74 -3.49 7.37
CA PRO A 167 1.68 -4.29 7.97
C PRO A 167 0.64 -4.72 6.94
N LEU A 168 0.28 -3.85 6.00
CA LEU A 168 -0.70 -4.16 4.96
C LEU A 168 -0.25 -5.31 4.06
N MET A 169 0.99 -5.25 3.59
CA MET A 169 1.57 -6.31 2.76
C MET A 169 1.70 -7.64 3.53
N LYS A 170 1.94 -7.59 4.84
CA LYS A 170 1.90 -8.79 5.70
C LYS A 170 0.49 -9.35 5.81
N ALA A 171 -0.53 -8.50 5.96
CA ALA A 171 -1.93 -8.92 6.01
C ALA A 171 -2.40 -9.54 4.68
N PHE A 172 -1.93 -9.02 3.54
CA PHE A 172 -2.10 -9.67 2.22
C PHE A 172 -1.23 -10.90 2.01
N GLN A 173 -0.43 -11.32 2.99
CA GLN A 173 0.48 -12.46 2.92
C GLN A 173 1.53 -12.35 1.79
N LEU A 174 1.84 -11.12 1.38
CA LEU A 174 2.82 -10.82 0.35
C LEU A 174 4.25 -10.75 0.91
N MET A 175 4.36 -10.50 2.21
CA MET A 175 5.64 -10.47 2.92
C MET A 175 5.51 -11.14 4.28
N HIS A 176 6.60 -11.79 4.70
CA HIS A 176 6.76 -12.24 6.07
C HIS A 176 8.18 -11.96 6.53
N GLU A 177 8.37 -11.72 7.82
CA GLU A 177 9.71 -11.57 8.37
C GLU A 177 10.40 -12.92 8.40
N THR A 178 11.59 -12.99 7.80
CA THR A 178 12.47 -14.13 7.99
C THR A 178 13.34 -13.85 9.20
N HIS A 179 13.09 -14.53 10.31
CA HIS A 179 14.13 -14.68 11.32
C HIS A 179 15.25 -15.49 10.66
N LEU A 180 16.34 -14.82 10.27
CA LEU A 180 17.57 -15.52 9.95
C LEU A 180 17.98 -16.26 11.20
N SER A 181 17.70 -17.56 11.27
CA SER A 181 18.36 -18.45 12.20
C SER A 181 19.86 -18.22 11.99
N ARG A 182 20.51 -17.65 13.01
CA ARG A 182 21.96 -17.45 13.07
C ARG A 182 22.60 -18.76 12.57
N PRO A 183 23.54 -18.75 11.60
CA PRO A 183 24.17 -19.98 11.15
C PRO A 183 24.73 -20.66 12.40
N ARG A 184 24.19 -21.84 12.71
CA ARG A 184 24.66 -22.68 13.81
C ARG A 184 26.11 -22.99 13.47
N ALA A 185 27.04 -22.41 14.23
CA ALA A 185 28.46 -22.71 14.08
C ALA A 185 28.62 -24.24 14.06
N PRO A 186 29.44 -24.80 13.16
CA PRO A 186 29.65 -26.24 13.13
C PRO A 186 30.12 -26.67 14.51
N ALA A 187 29.32 -27.54 15.15
CA ALA A 187 29.69 -28.20 16.39
C ALA A 187 30.85 -29.14 16.06
N GLY A 188 32.08 -28.65 16.21
CA GLY A 188 33.26 -29.42 15.82
C GLY A 188 34.53 -28.60 15.70
N ALA A 189 34.84 -27.78 16.69
CA ALA A 189 36.20 -27.33 16.92
C ALA A 189 36.48 -27.44 18.42
N ALA A 190 36.64 -28.68 18.87
CA ALA A 190 37.31 -28.95 20.14
C ALA A 190 38.76 -28.49 19.98
N VAL A 191 39.05 -27.27 20.42
CA VAL A 191 40.42 -26.84 20.68
C VAL A 191 40.82 -27.51 21.98
N GLY A 192 41.56 -28.61 21.85
CA GLY A 192 42.21 -29.27 22.97
C GLY A 192 43.23 -28.33 23.59
N CYS A 193 43.06 -28.05 24.88
CA CYS A 193 44.17 -27.58 25.70
C CYS A 193 45.14 -28.75 25.90
N PRO A 194 46.46 -28.60 25.63
CA PRO A 194 47.41 -29.57 26.12
C PRO A 194 47.66 -29.32 27.61
N ALA A 195 47.45 -30.37 28.40
CA ALA A 195 48.01 -30.53 29.73
C ALA A 195 49.37 -31.24 29.64
N GLY A 196 50.29 -30.88 30.55
CA GLY A 196 51.59 -31.52 30.80
C GLY A 196 52.76 -30.60 30.42
N ASP A 197 53.78 -30.38 31.24
CA ASP A 197 54.17 -30.81 32.60
C ASP A 197 55.17 -29.74 33.11
#